data_AF-A0A8K0D4Q6-F1
#
_entry.id   AF-A0A8K0D4Q6-F1
#
_cell.length_a   1.000
_cell.length_b   1.000
_cell.length_c   1.000
_cell.angle_alpha   90.00
_cell.angle_beta   90.00
_cell.angle_gamma   90.00
#
_symmetry.space_group_name_H-M   'P 1'
#
loop_
_entity.id
_entity.type
_entity.pdbx_description
1 polymer ?
#
loop_
_entity_poly.entity_id
_entity_poly.type
_entity_poly.pdbx_seq_one_letter_code
_entity_poly.pdbx_strand_id
1 'polypeptide(L)'
;MQVIKFAIITILLSFEVVSAITDKVVCYYGSWSVYRNSKGKFTIEDIDPNLCTHAIYTFVGINLDGSIRIMDEYNEVYNNGFKRFNGLKKLNPNLKTLVAIGGWNEGSAKFSKVAASASLRKVLVNNAVTLLSTYGFDGFDLDWEYPGQRDGSSLDKANFIELVKELRATFDKYGYLLTAAVAAAATSVDISYNVPALSKYLDFINVMTYDLHGSWEKFTGHNAPLYPSSQDVTAAAKELNVVACINAWIERGASPKKLILGIGIYGRSYTLADPNNAAIGAPAIGAGLPGPYTSEAGMLGYNEICEMQLSGQWAIAWSDEQQVPYTHLKNQWVGYDNPKSVTLKVNFAKKMLLGGAMIWSIETDDFRGVCGSKYPILSAINAAIRGGSSENSSSSSSTSTASSATTASPSATTAATQTTVKDGVAFECKGSGHFRDPLNCSRFYYCLKYGTLYIKYTFNCSKDLVYDPERNVCDYPSAVKC
;
A
#
# COMPACT_ATOMS: atom_id res chain seq x y z
N MET A 1 19.44 -60.33 -51.26
CA MET A 1 20.16 -59.06 -51.05
C MET A 1 19.11 -57.98 -50.84
N GLN A 2 18.78 -57.69 -49.58
CA GLN A 2 17.63 -56.91 -49.16
C GLN A 2 18.13 -55.51 -48.78
N VAL A 3 17.71 -54.47 -49.51
CA VAL A 3 18.16 -53.08 -49.29
C VAL A 3 17.24 -52.45 -48.24
N ILE A 4 17.79 -52.21 -47.05
CA ILE A 4 17.14 -51.52 -45.93
C ILE A 4 17.17 -50.01 -46.24
N LYS A 5 16.00 -49.39 -46.40
CA LYS A 5 15.85 -47.92 -46.42
C LYS A 5 15.76 -47.41 -44.98
N PHE A 6 16.79 -46.71 -44.52
CA PHE A 6 16.74 -45.94 -43.28
C PHE A 6 16.00 -44.62 -43.52
N ALA A 7 14.88 -44.41 -42.83
CA ALA A 7 14.23 -43.11 -42.72
C ALA A 7 14.87 -42.35 -41.55
N ILE A 8 15.53 -41.22 -41.85
CA ILE A 8 16.04 -40.30 -40.85
C ILE A 8 14.88 -39.42 -40.40
N ILE A 9 14.39 -39.64 -39.18
CA ILE A 9 13.43 -38.76 -38.52
C ILE A 9 14.23 -37.66 -37.82
N THR A 10 14.23 -36.46 -38.40
CA THR A 10 14.82 -35.27 -37.78
C THR A 10 13.85 -34.73 -36.73
N ILE A 11 14.12 -34.98 -35.45
CA ILE A 11 13.38 -34.39 -34.33
C ILE A 11 13.84 -32.93 -34.20
N LEU A 12 13.02 -31.99 -34.70
CA LEU A 12 13.16 -30.57 -34.39
C LEU A 12 12.68 -30.34 -32.94
N LEU A 13 13.64 -30.27 -32.02
CA LEU A 13 13.42 -29.72 -30.68
C LEU A 13 13.31 -28.19 -30.82
N SER A 14 12.09 -27.69 -30.95
CA SER A 14 11.78 -26.29 -30.74
C SER A 14 12.01 -25.96 -29.26
N PHE A 15 13.17 -25.39 -28.94
CA PHE A 15 13.35 -24.64 -27.70
C PHE A 15 12.47 -23.38 -27.83
N GLU A 16 11.21 -23.48 -27.42
CA GLU A 16 10.48 -22.29 -27.01
C GLU A 16 11.22 -21.75 -25.79
N VAL A 17 11.97 -20.67 -25.99
CA VAL A 17 12.38 -19.82 -24.89
C VAL A 17 11.09 -19.21 -24.35
N VAL A 18 10.44 -19.91 -23.42
CA VAL A 18 9.40 -19.33 -22.57
C VAL A 18 10.12 -18.33 -21.66
N SER A 19 10.45 -17.16 -22.22
CA SER A 19 10.68 -15.99 -21.40
C SER A 19 9.31 -15.67 -20.81
N ALA A 20 9.08 -16.11 -19.57
CA ALA A 20 8.05 -15.49 -18.76
C ALA A 20 8.49 -14.03 -18.62
N ILE A 21 7.88 -13.15 -19.42
CA ILE A 21 8.21 -11.73 -19.38
C ILE A 21 7.66 -11.23 -18.05
N THR A 22 8.55 -10.90 -17.11
CA THR A 22 8.19 -10.10 -15.94
C THR A 22 7.73 -8.75 -16.45
N ASP A 23 6.42 -8.58 -16.63
CA ASP A 23 5.83 -7.47 -17.40
C ASP A 23 4.79 -6.67 -16.62
N LYS A 24 4.16 -7.28 -15.61
CA LYS A 24 3.11 -6.62 -14.83
C LYS A 24 3.69 -5.59 -13.88
N VAL A 25 3.10 -4.41 -13.94
CA VAL A 25 3.17 -3.38 -12.91
C VAL A 25 1.76 -3.20 -12.36
N VAL A 26 1.54 -3.67 -11.13
CA VAL A 26 0.23 -3.65 -10.45
C VAL A 26 0.23 -2.55 -9.40
N CYS A 27 -0.66 -1.57 -9.54
CA CYS A 27 -0.68 -0.39 -8.69
C CYS A 27 -1.92 -0.34 -7.82
N TYR A 28 -1.77 -0.43 -6.51
CA TYR A 28 -2.86 -0.16 -5.57
C TYR A 28 -3.06 1.34 -5.37
N TYR A 29 -4.31 1.77 -5.36
CA TYR A 29 -4.74 3.15 -5.11
C TYR A 29 -5.67 3.20 -3.90
N GLY A 30 -5.20 3.79 -2.80
CA GLY A 30 -6.00 4.02 -1.60
C GLY A 30 -7.00 5.16 -1.80
N SER A 31 -8.30 4.84 -1.86
CA SER A 31 -9.34 5.84 -2.16
C SER A 31 -9.44 6.96 -1.13
N TRP A 32 -9.05 6.68 0.12
CA TRP A 32 -9.02 7.64 1.22
C TRP A 32 -7.95 8.73 1.06
N SER A 33 -7.00 8.56 0.15
CA SER A 33 -5.92 9.52 -0.08
C SER A 33 -6.40 10.88 -0.61
N VAL A 34 -7.64 10.95 -1.13
CA VAL A 34 -8.34 12.19 -1.51
C VAL A 34 -8.54 13.15 -0.33
N TYR A 35 -8.54 12.62 0.90
CA TYR A 35 -8.76 13.38 2.14
C TYR A 35 -7.47 13.78 2.85
N ARG A 36 -6.30 13.39 2.34
CA ARG A 36 -5.04 13.85 2.92
C ARG A 36 -4.89 15.36 2.76
N ASN A 37 -4.27 15.99 3.74
CA ASN A 37 -4.09 17.43 3.76
C ASN A 37 -2.97 17.89 2.81
N SER A 38 -3.08 19.12 2.31
CA SER A 38 -2.01 19.81 1.58
C SER A 38 -1.45 18.98 0.41
N LYS A 39 -0.12 18.89 0.27
CA LYS A 39 0.57 18.12 -0.76
C LYS A 39 0.32 16.60 -0.66
N GLY A 40 -0.18 16.11 0.47
CA GLY A 40 -0.56 14.72 0.65
C GLY A 40 -1.83 14.31 -0.11
N LYS A 41 -2.69 15.28 -0.49
CA LYS A 41 -3.92 14.99 -1.24
C LYS A 41 -3.59 14.32 -2.57
N PHE A 42 -4.14 13.15 -2.79
CA PHE A 42 -4.01 12.39 -4.03
C PHE A 42 -5.39 12.05 -4.58
N THR A 43 -5.58 12.23 -5.87
CA THR A 43 -6.85 12.01 -6.57
C THR A 43 -6.67 11.06 -7.75
N ILE A 44 -7.77 10.58 -8.32
CA ILE A 44 -7.71 9.71 -9.51
C ILE A 44 -7.01 10.42 -10.67
N GLU A 45 -7.17 11.74 -10.76
CA GLU A 45 -6.55 12.58 -11.78
C GLU A 45 -5.03 12.71 -11.63
N ASP A 46 -4.48 12.37 -10.46
CA ASP A 46 -3.03 12.33 -10.28
C ASP A 46 -2.42 11.06 -10.91
N ILE A 47 -3.18 9.96 -11.01
CA ILE A 47 -2.71 8.68 -11.55
C ILE A 47 -2.29 8.83 -13.01
N ASP A 48 -1.02 8.55 -13.32
CA ASP A 48 -0.57 8.33 -14.70
C ASP A 48 -0.87 6.87 -15.11
N PRO A 49 -1.84 6.65 -16.02
CA PRO A 49 -2.29 5.31 -16.37
C PRO A 49 -1.28 4.54 -17.24
N ASN A 50 -0.19 5.18 -17.70
CA ASN A 50 0.85 4.52 -18.50
C ASN A 50 1.97 3.89 -17.65
N LEU A 51 2.01 4.22 -16.35
CA LEU A 51 2.98 3.67 -15.41
C LEU A 51 2.55 2.31 -14.84
N CYS A 52 1.28 1.95 -14.98
CA CYS A 52 0.70 0.71 -14.47
C CYS A 52 0.11 -0.12 -15.62
N THR A 53 0.27 -1.44 -15.52
CA THR A 53 -0.47 -2.38 -16.38
C THR A 53 -1.84 -2.72 -15.80
N HIS A 54 -1.91 -2.76 -14.46
CA HIS A 54 -3.10 -3.02 -13.69
C HIS A 54 -3.19 -1.97 -12.58
N ALA A 55 -4.34 -1.37 -12.38
CA ALA A 55 -4.60 -0.47 -11.27
C ALA A 55 -5.75 -1.03 -10.42
N ILE A 56 -5.58 -1.07 -9.10
CA ILE A 56 -6.51 -1.69 -8.16
C ILE A 56 -7.05 -0.60 -7.22
N TYR A 57 -8.36 -0.36 -7.29
CA TYR A 57 -9.06 0.59 -6.42
C TYR A 57 -9.33 -0.05 -5.05
N THR A 58 -8.88 0.59 -3.97
CA THR A 58 -9.05 0.06 -2.61
C THR A 58 -9.83 1.02 -1.71
N PHE A 59 -10.80 0.56 -0.91
CA PHE A 59 -11.37 -0.80 -0.82
C PHE A 59 -12.90 -0.73 -0.89
N VAL A 60 -13.50 -1.86 -1.27
CA VAL A 60 -14.85 -2.19 -0.83
C VAL A 60 -14.78 -3.13 0.39
N GLY A 61 -15.81 -3.10 1.22
CA GLY A 61 -15.95 -3.95 2.40
C GLY A 61 -16.91 -5.12 2.18
N ILE A 62 -17.11 -5.91 3.23
CA ILE A 62 -18.00 -7.07 3.23
C ILE A 62 -18.99 -7.00 4.40
N ASN A 63 -20.25 -7.36 4.15
CA ASN A 63 -21.28 -7.52 5.17
C ASN A 63 -21.47 -8.98 5.57
N LEU A 64 -22.09 -9.22 6.73
CA LEU A 64 -22.32 -10.58 7.26
C LEU A 64 -23.29 -11.41 6.41
N ASP A 65 -24.12 -10.76 5.58
CA ASP A 65 -25.01 -11.41 4.62
C ASP A 65 -24.31 -11.76 3.29
N GLY A 66 -23.00 -11.49 3.18
CA GLY A 66 -22.20 -11.74 1.98
C GLY A 66 -22.25 -10.61 0.95
N SER A 67 -23.04 -9.55 1.16
CA SER A 67 -23.05 -8.40 0.25
C SER A 67 -21.77 -7.57 0.36
N ILE A 68 -21.37 -6.95 -0.74
CA ILE A 68 -20.29 -5.96 -0.80
C ILE A 68 -20.80 -4.63 -0.25
N ARG A 69 -20.00 -4.00 0.61
CA ARG A 69 -20.26 -2.68 1.18
C ARG A 69 -19.37 -1.65 0.52
N ILE A 70 -19.95 -0.62 -0.08
CA ILE A 70 -19.20 0.58 -0.49
C ILE A 70 -18.83 1.34 0.77
N MET A 71 -17.54 1.60 0.98
CA MET A 71 -17.04 2.12 2.26
C MET A 71 -17.21 3.63 2.39
N ASP A 72 -17.13 4.37 1.28
CA ASP A 72 -17.33 5.81 1.17
C ASP A 72 -18.22 6.12 -0.06
N GLU A 73 -19.53 5.95 0.11
CA GLU A 73 -20.50 6.21 -0.96
C GLU A 73 -20.40 7.64 -1.54
N TYR A 74 -19.96 8.61 -0.75
CA TYR A 74 -19.78 9.98 -1.22
C TYR A 74 -18.66 10.06 -2.26
N ASN A 75 -17.49 9.49 -1.99
CA ASN A 75 -16.39 9.52 -2.94
C ASN A 75 -16.58 8.52 -4.10
N GLU A 76 -16.97 7.28 -3.79
CA GLU A 76 -17.08 6.20 -4.78
C GLU A 76 -18.23 6.37 -5.76
N VAL A 77 -19.40 6.80 -5.26
CA VAL A 77 -20.66 6.83 -6.03
C VAL A 77 -21.06 8.25 -6.37
N TYR A 78 -21.26 9.12 -5.37
CA TYR A 78 -21.74 10.48 -5.60
C TYR A 78 -20.73 11.31 -6.42
N ASN A 79 -19.45 11.27 -6.05
CA ASN A 79 -18.36 11.90 -6.79
C ASN A 79 -17.82 11.01 -7.92
N ASN A 80 -18.54 9.95 -8.28
CA ASN A 80 -18.21 9.04 -9.37
C ASN A 80 -16.79 8.44 -9.29
N GLY A 81 -16.20 8.26 -8.10
CA GLY A 81 -14.85 7.72 -7.92
C GLY A 81 -14.60 6.45 -8.72
N PHE A 82 -15.50 5.47 -8.64
CA PHE A 82 -15.35 4.23 -9.43
C PHE A 82 -15.38 4.48 -10.94
N LYS A 83 -16.30 5.30 -11.44
CA LYS A 83 -16.40 5.58 -12.89
C LYS A 83 -15.22 6.40 -13.39
N ARG A 84 -14.73 7.35 -12.61
CA ARG A 84 -13.53 8.15 -12.92
C ARG A 84 -12.30 7.26 -13.00
N PHE A 85 -12.13 6.35 -12.05
CA PHE A 85 -11.01 5.40 -12.03
C PHE A 85 -11.03 4.48 -13.25
N ASN A 86 -12.17 3.87 -13.57
CA ASN A 86 -12.33 3.08 -14.79
C ASN A 86 -12.18 3.93 -16.07
N GLY A 87 -12.44 5.23 -15.98
CA GLY A 87 -12.23 6.21 -17.05
C GLY A 87 -10.76 6.41 -17.44
N LEU A 88 -9.80 6.04 -16.59
CA LEU A 88 -8.36 6.06 -16.92
C LEU A 88 -8.03 5.19 -18.15
N LYS A 89 -8.85 4.16 -18.42
CA LYS A 89 -8.73 3.33 -19.63
C LYS A 89 -8.94 4.10 -20.94
N LYS A 90 -9.55 5.28 -20.90
CA LYS A 90 -9.64 6.17 -22.06
C LYS A 90 -8.30 6.80 -22.43
N LEU A 91 -7.41 6.98 -21.44
CA LEU A 91 -6.06 7.51 -21.62
C LEU A 91 -5.07 6.40 -21.96
N ASN A 92 -5.25 5.21 -21.36
CA ASN A 92 -4.50 4.01 -21.71
C ASN A 92 -5.45 2.81 -21.90
N PRO A 93 -5.84 2.47 -23.14
CA PRO A 93 -6.75 1.35 -23.42
C PRO A 93 -6.22 -0.03 -23.00
N ASN A 94 -4.92 -0.17 -22.75
CA ASN A 94 -4.32 -1.41 -22.29
C ASN A 94 -4.36 -1.58 -20.76
N LEU A 95 -4.65 -0.51 -20.01
CA LEU A 95 -4.77 -0.56 -18.56
C LEU A 95 -5.93 -1.49 -18.16
N LYS A 96 -5.69 -2.37 -17.18
CA LYS A 96 -6.74 -3.13 -16.51
C LYS A 96 -7.05 -2.52 -15.16
N THR A 97 -8.33 -2.33 -14.87
CA THR A 97 -8.79 -1.78 -13.60
C THR A 97 -9.50 -2.85 -12.78
N LEU A 98 -9.07 -3.03 -11.53
CA LEU A 98 -9.71 -3.95 -10.59
C LEU A 98 -10.20 -3.18 -9.37
N VAL A 99 -11.09 -3.79 -8.59
CA VAL A 99 -11.49 -3.31 -7.26
C VAL A 99 -11.16 -4.39 -6.23
N ALA A 100 -10.53 -4.00 -5.12
CA ALA A 100 -10.19 -4.91 -4.04
C ALA A 100 -11.23 -4.90 -2.93
N ILE A 101 -11.53 -6.07 -2.38
CA ILE A 101 -12.35 -6.23 -1.17
C ILE A 101 -11.46 -6.58 0.03
N GLY A 102 -11.64 -5.88 1.15
CA GLY A 102 -10.96 -6.20 2.40
C GLY A 102 -9.97 -5.14 2.85
N GLY A 103 -8.71 -5.53 2.99
CA GLY A 103 -7.65 -4.76 3.62
C GLY A 103 -7.64 -4.90 5.14
N TRP A 104 -6.51 -4.53 5.76
CA TRP A 104 -6.26 -4.66 7.20
C TRP A 104 -7.42 -4.23 8.11
N ASN A 105 -8.02 -3.06 7.84
CA ASN A 105 -9.07 -2.48 8.68
C ASN A 105 -10.43 -3.19 8.56
N GLU A 106 -10.67 -3.98 7.51
CA GLU A 106 -11.94 -4.71 7.35
C GLU A 106 -12.05 -5.91 8.31
N GLY A 107 -10.91 -6.39 8.81
CA GLY A 107 -10.82 -7.55 9.69
C GLY A 107 -11.04 -8.89 8.97
N SER A 108 -11.02 -10.00 9.71
CA SER A 108 -11.15 -11.36 9.16
C SER A 108 -12.48 -12.04 9.53
N ALA A 109 -13.10 -11.68 10.65
CA ALA A 109 -14.29 -12.35 11.18
C ALA A 109 -15.47 -12.43 10.19
N LYS A 110 -15.73 -11.34 9.43
CA LYS A 110 -16.83 -11.32 8.44
C LYS A 110 -16.52 -12.19 7.24
N PHE A 111 -15.28 -12.15 6.75
CA PHE A 111 -14.82 -13.04 5.68
C PHE A 111 -14.93 -14.51 6.08
N SER A 112 -14.49 -14.88 7.29
CA SER A 112 -14.58 -16.26 7.79
C SER A 112 -16.03 -16.78 7.76
N LYS A 113 -16.98 -15.98 8.25
CA LYS A 113 -18.42 -16.33 8.23
C LYS A 113 -18.98 -16.48 6.83
N VAL A 114 -18.67 -15.54 5.93
CA VAL A 114 -19.17 -15.57 4.54
C VAL A 114 -18.56 -16.75 3.79
N ALA A 115 -17.24 -16.96 3.90
CA ALA A 115 -16.53 -18.03 3.22
C ALA A 115 -17.01 -19.42 3.70
N ALA A 116 -17.40 -19.57 4.96
CA ALA A 116 -17.91 -20.84 5.50
C ALA A 116 -19.28 -21.28 4.95
N SER A 117 -20.06 -20.36 4.36
CA SER A 117 -21.42 -20.65 3.89
C SER A 117 -21.55 -20.55 2.38
N ALA A 118 -21.92 -21.66 1.72
CA ALA A 118 -22.14 -21.68 0.27
C ALA A 118 -23.20 -20.67 -0.20
N SER A 119 -24.24 -20.41 0.61
CA SER A 119 -25.25 -19.39 0.25
C SER A 119 -24.69 -17.98 0.32
N LEU A 120 -23.87 -17.66 1.33
CA LEU A 120 -23.27 -16.33 1.49
C LEU A 120 -22.16 -16.10 0.47
N ARG A 121 -21.34 -17.12 0.17
CA ARG A 121 -20.37 -17.06 -0.95
C ARG A 121 -21.06 -16.75 -2.27
N LYS A 122 -22.20 -17.39 -2.56
CA LYS A 122 -23.00 -17.09 -3.75
C LYS A 122 -23.51 -15.65 -3.78
N VAL A 123 -23.91 -15.07 -2.64
CA VAL A 123 -24.28 -13.65 -2.56
C VAL A 123 -23.09 -12.77 -2.92
N LEU A 124 -21.92 -13.02 -2.32
CA LEU A 124 -20.70 -12.26 -2.60
C LEU A 124 -20.30 -12.34 -4.08
N VAL A 125 -20.27 -13.54 -4.65
CA VAL A 125 -19.92 -13.79 -6.06
C VAL A 125 -20.85 -13.02 -7.01
N ASN A 126 -22.17 -13.10 -6.78
CA ASN A 126 -23.13 -12.38 -7.61
C ASN A 126 -23.00 -10.86 -7.46
N ASN A 127 -22.79 -10.38 -6.23
CA ASN A 127 -22.68 -8.96 -5.96
C ASN A 127 -21.37 -8.37 -6.54
N ALA A 128 -20.29 -9.15 -6.56
CA ALA A 128 -19.07 -8.79 -7.28
C ALA A 128 -19.33 -8.61 -8.78
N VAL A 129 -20.03 -9.55 -9.44
CA VAL A 129 -20.40 -9.39 -10.87
C VAL A 129 -21.22 -8.13 -11.10
N THR A 130 -22.19 -7.83 -10.23
CA THR A 130 -22.98 -6.60 -10.31
C THR A 130 -22.12 -5.36 -10.17
N LEU A 131 -21.21 -5.32 -9.18
CA LEU A 131 -20.30 -4.20 -8.97
C LEU A 131 -19.40 -3.97 -10.20
N LEU A 132 -18.75 -5.03 -10.69
CA LEU A 132 -17.82 -4.94 -11.81
C LEU A 132 -18.51 -4.43 -13.08
N SER A 133 -19.68 -4.99 -13.41
CA SER A 133 -20.47 -4.58 -14.58
C SER A 133 -21.06 -3.16 -14.45
N THR A 134 -21.51 -2.78 -13.25
CA THR A 134 -22.10 -1.45 -13.02
C THR A 134 -21.09 -0.32 -13.21
N TYR A 135 -19.84 -0.54 -12.77
CA TYR A 135 -18.81 0.51 -12.77
C TYR A 135 -17.73 0.34 -13.85
N GLY A 136 -17.73 -0.80 -14.57
CA GLY A 136 -16.84 -1.04 -15.70
C GLY A 136 -15.44 -1.52 -15.32
N PHE A 137 -15.31 -2.23 -14.20
CA PHE A 137 -14.05 -2.87 -13.78
C PHE A 137 -13.78 -4.14 -14.60
N ASP A 138 -12.50 -4.42 -14.83
CA ASP A 138 -12.04 -5.61 -15.55
C ASP A 138 -11.80 -6.81 -14.62
N GLY A 139 -11.84 -6.62 -13.29
CA GLY A 139 -11.63 -7.71 -12.35
C GLY A 139 -11.76 -7.34 -10.88
N PHE A 140 -11.55 -8.35 -10.04
CA PHE A 140 -11.72 -8.30 -8.60
C PHE A 140 -10.48 -8.84 -7.89
N ASP A 141 -10.11 -8.19 -6.80
CA ASP A 141 -8.94 -8.54 -6.00
C ASP A 141 -9.38 -8.89 -4.56
N LEU A 142 -8.92 -10.03 -4.05
CA LEU A 142 -9.27 -10.53 -2.73
C LEU A 142 -8.18 -10.20 -1.71
N ASP A 143 -8.46 -9.25 -0.82
CA ASP A 143 -7.52 -8.78 0.20
C ASP A 143 -8.04 -9.17 1.60
N TRP A 144 -8.32 -10.45 1.78
CA TRP A 144 -8.70 -11.00 3.08
C TRP A 144 -7.44 -11.15 3.95
N GLU A 145 -7.34 -10.34 5.00
CA GLU A 145 -6.22 -10.35 5.95
C GLU A 145 -6.61 -10.91 7.34
N TYR A 146 -6.38 -12.18 7.67
CA TYR A 146 -6.00 -13.29 6.79
C TYR A 146 -6.88 -14.51 7.10
N PRO A 147 -7.13 -15.42 6.11
CA PRO A 147 -7.84 -16.68 6.38
C PRO A 147 -7.22 -17.42 7.56
N GLY A 148 -8.01 -17.74 8.59
CA GLY A 148 -7.54 -18.49 9.77
C GLY A 148 -6.73 -17.67 10.78
N GLN A 149 -6.74 -16.35 10.65
CA GLN A 149 -6.09 -15.40 11.57
C GLN A 149 -7.04 -14.23 11.87
N ARG A 150 -6.74 -13.42 12.89
CA ARG A 150 -7.46 -12.17 13.24
C ARG A 150 -8.98 -12.36 13.43
N ASP A 151 -9.34 -13.33 14.27
CA ASP A 151 -10.73 -13.81 14.50
C ASP A 151 -11.30 -14.67 13.36
N GLY A 152 -10.43 -15.21 12.51
CA GLY A 152 -10.74 -16.26 11.55
C GLY A 152 -10.73 -17.68 12.13
N SER A 153 -11.31 -18.62 11.40
CA SER A 153 -11.39 -20.05 11.74
C SER A 153 -10.29 -20.84 11.06
N SER A 154 -9.80 -21.93 11.69
CA SER A 154 -8.85 -22.85 11.04
C SER A 154 -9.40 -23.50 9.75
N LEU A 155 -10.72 -23.51 9.57
CA LEU A 155 -11.39 -23.96 8.34
C LEU A 155 -11.28 -22.96 7.19
N ASP A 156 -10.89 -21.71 7.46
CA ASP A 156 -10.83 -20.64 6.46
C ASP A 156 -9.88 -20.96 5.32
N LYS A 157 -8.79 -21.71 5.58
CA LYS A 157 -7.88 -22.18 4.53
C LYS A 157 -8.61 -22.98 3.44
N ALA A 158 -9.57 -23.82 3.83
CA ALA A 158 -10.39 -24.58 2.88
C ALA A 158 -11.52 -23.70 2.31
N ASN A 159 -12.20 -22.94 3.16
CA ASN A 159 -13.33 -22.09 2.76
C ASN A 159 -12.92 -21.00 1.76
N PHE A 160 -11.72 -20.44 1.91
CA PHE A 160 -11.17 -19.46 0.98
C PHE A 160 -11.02 -20.05 -0.43
N ILE A 161 -10.62 -21.32 -0.53
CA ILE A 161 -10.53 -22.00 -1.83
C ILE A 161 -11.90 -22.23 -2.46
N GLU A 162 -12.92 -22.55 -1.66
CA GLU A 162 -14.28 -22.67 -2.19
C GLU A 162 -14.79 -21.32 -2.72
N LEU A 163 -14.52 -20.22 -2.01
CA LEU A 163 -14.82 -18.87 -2.50
C LEU A 163 -14.08 -18.54 -3.81
N VAL A 164 -12.77 -18.79 -3.86
CA VAL A 164 -11.95 -18.53 -5.06
C VAL A 164 -12.44 -19.37 -6.26
N LYS A 165 -12.81 -20.63 -6.06
CA LYS A 165 -13.38 -21.49 -7.11
C LYS A 165 -14.70 -20.95 -7.65
N GLU A 166 -15.61 -20.55 -6.76
CA GLU A 166 -16.92 -20.02 -7.15
C GLU A 166 -16.81 -18.68 -7.90
N LEU A 167 -15.90 -17.80 -7.45
CA LEU A 167 -15.54 -16.57 -8.16
C LEU A 167 -14.98 -16.89 -9.54
N ARG A 168 -13.95 -17.76 -9.63
CA ARG A 168 -13.32 -18.12 -10.91
C ARG A 168 -14.32 -18.67 -11.91
N ALA A 169 -15.11 -19.67 -11.51
CA ALA A 169 -16.10 -20.30 -12.36
C ALA A 169 -17.19 -19.32 -12.85
N THR A 170 -17.48 -18.29 -12.08
CA THR A 170 -18.41 -17.23 -12.47
C THR A 170 -17.74 -16.22 -13.39
N PHE A 171 -16.54 -15.77 -13.05
CA PHE A 171 -15.80 -14.72 -13.75
C PHE A 171 -15.35 -15.17 -15.15
N ASP A 172 -15.07 -16.45 -15.35
CA ASP A 172 -14.79 -17.02 -16.68
C ASP A 172 -15.90 -16.76 -17.69
N LYS A 173 -17.16 -16.66 -17.23
CA LYS A 173 -18.32 -16.38 -18.10
C LYS A 173 -18.35 -14.93 -18.57
N TYR A 174 -17.70 -14.03 -17.85
CA TYR A 174 -17.68 -12.58 -18.11
C TYR A 174 -16.32 -12.09 -18.60
N GLY A 175 -15.28 -12.92 -18.54
CA GLY A 175 -13.90 -12.52 -18.85
C GLY A 175 -13.26 -11.63 -17.79
N TYR A 176 -13.72 -11.67 -16.54
CA TYR A 176 -13.15 -10.88 -15.45
C TYR A 176 -11.86 -11.50 -14.90
N LEU A 177 -10.92 -10.64 -14.53
CA LEU A 177 -9.72 -11.03 -13.78
C LEU A 177 -10.07 -11.32 -12.32
N LEU A 178 -9.38 -12.29 -11.73
CA LEU A 178 -9.46 -12.63 -10.31
C LEU A 178 -8.05 -12.73 -9.72
N THR A 179 -7.77 -11.87 -8.75
CA THR A 179 -6.46 -11.77 -8.09
C THR A 179 -6.63 -11.79 -6.58
N ALA A 180 -5.52 -11.85 -5.84
CA ALA A 180 -5.54 -11.71 -4.39
C ALA A 180 -4.24 -11.09 -3.87
N ALA A 181 -4.34 -10.16 -2.91
CA ALA A 181 -3.22 -9.84 -2.02
C ALA A 181 -3.08 -10.91 -0.93
N VAL A 182 -1.86 -11.38 -0.72
CA VAL A 182 -1.58 -12.51 0.19
C VAL A 182 -0.40 -12.23 1.10
N ALA A 183 -0.43 -12.83 2.29
CA ALA A 183 0.65 -12.74 3.26
C ALA A 183 1.97 -13.29 2.71
N ALA A 184 3.09 -12.66 3.08
CA ALA A 184 4.42 -13.05 2.62
C ALA A 184 5.10 -14.11 3.51
N ALA A 185 5.03 -13.94 4.84
CA ALA A 185 5.74 -14.80 5.78
C ALA A 185 5.27 -16.25 5.73
N ALA A 186 6.22 -17.19 5.69
CA ALA A 186 5.96 -18.62 5.51
C ALA A 186 4.94 -19.20 6.51
N THR A 187 5.01 -18.77 7.77
CA THR A 187 4.07 -19.16 8.83
C THR A 187 2.63 -18.76 8.52
N SER A 188 2.42 -17.53 8.05
CA SER A 188 1.10 -17.06 7.62
C SER A 188 0.63 -17.78 6.36
N VAL A 189 1.54 -18.12 5.43
CA VAL A 189 1.20 -18.90 4.23
C VAL A 189 0.67 -20.28 4.62
N ASP A 190 1.33 -20.95 5.56
CA ASP A 190 0.94 -22.28 6.03
C ASP A 190 -0.42 -22.30 6.71
N ILE A 191 -0.73 -21.26 7.50
CA ILE A 191 -2.03 -21.11 8.16
C ILE A 191 -3.13 -20.84 7.13
N SER A 192 -2.89 -19.94 6.17
CA SER A 192 -3.96 -19.29 5.42
C SER A 192 -4.22 -19.89 4.03
N TYR A 193 -3.23 -20.49 3.37
CA TYR A 193 -3.33 -20.72 1.91
C TYR A 193 -3.06 -22.15 1.45
N ASN A 194 -3.95 -22.66 0.61
CA ASN A 194 -3.64 -23.78 -0.28
C ASN A 194 -3.02 -23.22 -1.56
N VAL A 195 -1.70 -23.07 -1.55
CA VAL A 195 -0.94 -22.37 -2.59
C VAL A 195 -1.12 -22.98 -4.00
N PRO A 196 -1.10 -24.31 -4.21
CA PRO A 196 -1.34 -24.88 -5.53
C PRO A 196 -2.74 -24.56 -6.08
N ALA A 197 -3.77 -24.57 -5.21
CA ALA A 197 -5.13 -24.21 -5.60
C ALA A 197 -5.23 -22.72 -5.97
N LEU A 198 -4.64 -21.82 -5.18
CA LEU A 198 -4.59 -20.39 -5.51
C LEU A 198 -3.87 -20.15 -6.84
N SER A 199 -2.71 -20.79 -7.05
CA SER A 199 -1.96 -20.71 -8.30
C SER A 199 -2.73 -21.29 -9.48
N LYS A 200 -3.70 -22.18 -9.28
CA LYS A 200 -4.57 -22.68 -10.34
C LYS A 200 -5.64 -21.64 -10.72
N TYR A 201 -6.36 -21.12 -9.73
CA TYR A 201 -7.58 -20.35 -9.97
C TYR A 201 -7.38 -18.84 -10.10
N LEU A 202 -6.36 -18.25 -9.47
CA LEU A 202 -6.08 -16.82 -9.61
C LEU A 202 -5.33 -16.53 -10.91
N ASP A 203 -5.61 -15.39 -11.54
CA ASP A 203 -4.85 -14.92 -12.70
C ASP A 203 -3.41 -14.58 -12.30
N PHE A 204 -3.26 -13.88 -11.17
CA PHE A 204 -1.99 -13.64 -10.49
C PHE A 204 -2.18 -13.38 -8.99
N ILE A 205 -1.08 -13.44 -8.25
CA ILE A 205 -1.02 -13.42 -6.78
C ILE A 205 -0.09 -12.28 -6.36
N ASN A 206 -0.64 -11.27 -5.68
CA ASN A 206 0.10 -10.12 -5.18
C ASN A 206 0.68 -10.45 -3.80
N VAL A 207 1.95 -10.83 -3.73
CA VAL A 207 2.58 -11.22 -2.45
C VAL A 207 3.04 -9.95 -1.72
N MET A 208 2.48 -9.69 -0.53
CA MET A 208 2.77 -8.49 0.26
C MET A 208 4.12 -8.59 0.98
N THR A 209 5.22 -8.58 0.22
CA THR A 209 6.61 -8.71 0.72
C THR A 209 7.14 -7.43 1.37
N TYR A 210 6.35 -6.87 2.26
CA TYR A 210 6.60 -5.71 3.12
C TYR A 210 5.92 -5.95 4.47
N ASP A 211 6.06 -5.02 5.42
CA ASP A 211 5.63 -5.20 6.81
C ASP A 211 6.29 -6.40 7.50
N LEU A 212 7.53 -6.71 7.11
CA LEU A 212 8.31 -7.80 7.69
C LEU A 212 8.85 -7.42 9.08
N HIS A 213 9.07 -6.12 9.30
CA HIS A 213 9.39 -5.51 10.57
C HIS A 213 8.60 -4.22 10.76
N GLY A 214 8.37 -3.83 12.01
CA GLY A 214 7.68 -2.58 12.32
C GLY A 214 7.64 -2.25 13.80
N SER A 215 6.96 -1.15 14.15
CA SER A 215 6.92 -0.62 15.52
C SER A 215 6.19 -1.48 16.55
N TRP A 216 5.66 -2.63 16.14
CA TRP A 216 5.20 -3.70 17.04
C TRP A 216 6.38 -4.43 17.72
N GLU A 217 7.60 -4.30 17.19
CA GLU A 217 8.83 -4.82 17.77
C GLU A 217 9.47 -3.83 18.75
N LYS A 218 10.47 -4.31 19.51
CA LYS A 218 11.25 -3.50 20.48
C LYS A 218 12.63 -3.10 19.95
N PHE A 219 12.86 -3.30 18.66
CA PHE A 219 14.10 -2.96 17.97
C PHE A 219 13.77 -2.45 16.55
N THR A 220 14.67 -1.67 15.97
CA THR A 220 14.55 -1.23 14.58
C THR A 220 14.72 -2.41 13.63
N GLY A 221 13.80 -2.55 12.68
CA GLY A 221 13.89 -3.49 11.59
C GLY A 221 13.45 -2.82 10.29
N HIS A 222 14.01 -3.25 9.17
CA HIS A 222 13.66 -2.68 7.88
C HIS A 222 12.28 -3.19 7.41
N ASN A 223 11.44 -2.32 6.82
CA ASN A 223 10.09 -2.68 6.36
C ASN A 223 10.09 -3.92 5.43
N ALA A 224 11.00 -3.93 4.45
CA ALA A 224 11.07 -4.95 3.41
C ALA A 224 12.53 -5.26 2.99
N PRO A 225 13.37 -5.86 3.83
CA PRO A 225 14.75 -6.21 3.45
C PRO A 225 14.76 -7.23 2.30
N LEU A 226 15.66 -7.06 1.31
CA LEU A 226 15.74 -8.01 0.19
C LEU A 226 16.29 -9.36 0.66
N TYR A 227 17.34 -9.32 1.46
CA TYR A 227 18.05 -10.47 2.02
C TYR A 227 18.09 -10.39 3.56
N PRO A 228 18.32 -11.51 4.27
CA PRO A 228 18.62 -11.45 5.69
C PRO A 228 20.00 -10.81 5.92
N SER A 229 20.25 -10.42 7.17
CA SER A 229 21.53 -9.92 7.67
C SER A 229 22.19 -10.91 8.62
N SER A 230 23.47 -10.68 8.92
CA SER A 230 24.25 -11.37 9.93
C SER A 230 23.68 -11.24 11.35
N GLN A 231 22.82 -10.24 11.59
CA GLN A 231 22.10 -10.06 12.86
C GLN A 231 20.86 -10.95 12.98
N ASP A 232 20.37 -11.50 11.87
CA ASP A 232 19.23 -12.41 11.86
C ASP A 232 19.70 -13.81 12.29
N VAL A 233 19.85 -14.00 13.60
CA VAL A 233 20.46 -15.22 14.15
C VAL A 233 19.49 -16.39 14.30
N THR A 234 18.19 -16.12 14.41
CA THR A 234 17.15 -17.17 14.53
C THR A 234 16.66 -17.62 13.15
N ALA A 235 16.16 -18.85 13.06
CA ALA A 235 15.58 -19.36 11.80
C ALA A 235 14.41 -18.47 11.34
N ALA A 236 13.52 -18.08 12.25
CA ALA A 236 12.39 -17.20 11.94
C ALA A 236 12.84 -15.82 11.44
N ALA A 237 13.87 -15.21 12.04
CA ALA A 237 14.39 -13.92 11.57
C ALA A 237 14.98 -14.02 10.16
N LYS A 238 15.69 -15.12 9.85
CA LYS A 238 16.24 -15.37 8.51
C LYS A 238 15.17 -15.55 7.42
N GLU A 239 13.92 -15.74 7.79
CA GLU A 239 12.79 -15.88 6.85
C GLU A 239 12.05 -14.55 6.60
N LEU A 240 12.28 -13.52 7.41
CA LEU A 240 11.61 -12.21 7.30
C LEU A 240 12.32 -11.28 6.29
N ASN A 241 12.49 -11.77 5.05
CA ASN A 241 12.99 -10.99 3.92
C ASN A 241 12.29 -11.36 2.61
N VAL A 242 12.37 -10.48 1.62
CA VAL A 242 11.70 -10.64 0.32
C VAL A 242 12.07 -11.96 -0.36
N VAL A 243 13.35 -12.32 -0.40
CA VAL A 243 13.81 -13.55 -1.07
C VAL A 243 13.23 -14.80 -0.42
N ALA A 244 13.31 -14.90 0.91
CA ALA A 244 12.75 -16.02 1.65
C ALA A 244 11.22 -16.12 1.47
N CYS A 245 10.51 -14.99 1.53
CA CYS A 245 9.07 -14.96 1.34
C CYS A 245 8.64 -15.46 -0.05
N ILE A 246 9.30 -15.01 -1.13
CA ILE A 246 8.98 -15.47 -2.49
C ILE A 246 9.31 -16.95 -2.67
N ASN A 247 10.47 -17.41 -2.18
CA ASN A 247 10.84 -18.82 -2.23
C ASN A 247 9.83 -19.70 -1.48
N ALA A 248 9.35 -19.26 -0.32
CA ALA A 248 8.35 -19.97 0.46
C ALA A 248 7.05 -20.22 -0.33
N TRP A 249 6.61 -19.25 -1.15
CA TRP A 249 5.46 -19.41 -2.05
C TRP A 249 5.75 -20.40 -3.18
N ILE A 250 6.92 -20.31 -3.82
CA ILE A 250 7.32 -21.21 -4.91
C ILE A 250 7.44 -22.66 -4.41
N GLU A 251 8.09 -22.88 -3.28
CA GLU A 251 8.27 -24.20 -2.65
C GLU A 251 6.93 -24.84 -2.26
N ARG A 252 5.91 -24.01 -1.96
CA ARG A 252 4.54 -24.47 -1.69
C ARG A 252 3.70 -24.68 -2.96
N GLY A 253 4.30 -24.56 -4.14
CA GLY A 253 3.70 -24.91 -5.43
C GLY A 253 3.07 -23.73 -6.18
N ALA A 254 3.43 -22.48 -5.85
CA ALA A 254 3.04 -21.35 -6.67
C ALA A 254 3.84 -21.34 -7.98
N SER A 255 3.15 -21.07 -9.09
CA SER A 255 3.84 -20.82 -10.36
C SER A 255 4.55 -19.46 -10.31
N PRO A 256 5.88 -19.36 -10.53
CA PRO A 256 6.60 -18.08 -10.46
C PRO A 256 5.96 -16.99 -11.34
N LYS A 257 5.57 -17.33 -12.57
CA LYS A 257 4.91 -16.39 -13.51
C LYS A 257 3.56 -15.83 -13.03
N LYS A 258 2.95 -16.41 -11.99
CA LYS A 258 1.73 -15.90 -11.35
C LYS A 258 2.01 -15.10 -10.09
N LEU A 259 3.21 -15.17 -9.53
CA LEU A 259 3.58 -14.35 -8.38
C LEU A 259 3.96 -12.95 -8.85
N ILE A 260 3.41 -11.94 -8.20
CA ILE A 260 3.74 -10.53 -8.38
C ILE A 260 4.42 -10.06 -7.10
N LEU A 261 5.63 -9.53 -7.23
CA LEU A 261 6.45 -9.10 -6.10
C LEU A 261 5.92 -7.78 -5.51
N GLY A 262 5.44 -7.78 -4.27
CA GLY A 262 4.94 -6.58 -3.60
C GLY A 262 6.05 -5.65 -3.10
N ILE A 263 5.90 -4.36 -3.36
CA ILE A 263 6.83 -3.30 -2.97
C ILE A 263 6.05 -2.23 -2.21
N GLY A 264 6.34 -2.06 -0.93
CA GLY A 264 5.78 -0.99 -0.12
C GLY A 264 6.45 0.34 -0.45
N ILE A 265 5.71 1.30 -1.01
CA ILE A 265 6.17 2.68 -1.25
C ILE A 265 6.01 3.51 0.03
N TYR A 266 6.53 2.96 1.12
CA TYR A 266 6.49 3.56 2.44
C TYR A 266 7.58 2.92 3.31
N GLY A 267 7.92 3.60 4.39
CA GLY A 267 8.81 3.11 5.43
C GLY A 267 8.06 2.79 6.72
N ARG A 268 8.62 1.85 7.49
CA ARG A 268 8.24 1.60 8.88
C ARG A 268 9.18 2.39 9.77
N SER A 269 8.62 3.16 10.70
CA SER A 269 9.37 4.12 11.52
C SER A 269 9.33 3.81 13.00
N TYR A 270 10.40 4.18 13.71
CA TYR A 270 10.61 3.88 15.12
C TYR A 270 11.09 5.12 15.86
N THR A 271 10.79 5.14 17.17
CA THR A 271 11.49 6.00 18.12
C THR A 271 12.57 5.19 18.82
N LEU A 272 13.84 5.54 18.59
CA LEU A 272 15.02 4.92 19.20
C LEU A 272 15.05 5.12 20.72
N ALA A 273 15.50 4.09 21.45
CA ALA A 273 15.77 4.19 22.88
C ALA A 273 17.02 5.04 23.17
N ASP A 274 18.03 4.95 22.31
CA ASP A 274 19.25 5.75 22.35
C ASP A 274 19.45 6.46 21.00
N PRO A 275 19.39 7.81 20.94
CA PRO A 275 19.63 8.57 19.71
C PRO A 275 21.00 8.33 19.07
N ASN A 276 21.98 7.82 19.82
CA ASN A 276 23.33 7.55 19.31
C ASN A 276 23.48 6.14 18.71
N ASN A 277 22.47 5.29 18.85
CA ASN A 277 22.43 3.96 18.25
C ASN A 277 21.33 3.88 17.20
N ALA A 278 21.69 4.17 15.95
CA ALA A 278 20.77 4.16 14.81
C ALA A 278 20.98 2.98 13.85
N ALA A 279 21.71 1.94 14.28
CA ALA A 279 21.87 0.73 13.48
C ALA A 279 20.53 0.01 13.30
N ILE A 280 20.44 -0.85 12.29
CA ILE A 280 19.40 -1.88 12.25
C ILE A 280 19.60 -2.79 13.47
N GLY A 281 18.50 -3.20 14.12
CA GLY A 281 18.50 -3.96 15.36
C GLY A 281 18.65 -3.10 16.62
N ALA A 282 18.74 -1.77 16.50
CA ALA A 282 18.85 -0.88 17.64
C ALA A 282 17.58 -0.89 18.50
N PRO A 283 17.66 -0.85 19.85
CA PRO A 283 16.48 -0.83 20.71
C PRO A 283 15.56 0.37 20.40
N ALA A 284 14.26 0.09 20.34
CA ALA A 284 13.21 1.07 20.05
C ALA A 284 12.16 1.09 21.17
N ILE A 285 11.67 2.28 21.51
CA ILE A 285 10.66 2.48 22.55
C ILE A 285 9.23 2.55 22.00
N GLY A 286 9.07 2.60 20.67
CA GLY A 286 7.77 2.55 20.02
C GLY A 286 7.81 3.06 18.58
N ALA A 287 6.62 3.40 18.09
CA ALA A 287 6.43 3.97 16.77
C ALA A 287 7.19 5.30 16.59
N GLY A 288 7.68 5.53 15.39
CA GLY A 288 8.13 6.85 14.96
C GLY A 288 6.95 7.83 14.89
N LEU A 289 7.26 9.11 14.95
CA LEU A 289 6.27 10.17 14.87
C LEU A 289 5.51 10.13 13.54
N PRO A 290 4.19 10.46 13.53
CA PRO A 290 3.41 10.49 12.31
C PRO A 290 3.93 11.54 11.33
N GLY A 291 3.89 11.22 10.04
CA GLY A 291 4.22 12.15 8.96
C GLY A 291 3.13 13.22 8.73
N PRO A 292 3.46 14.31 8.02
CA PRO A 292 2.55 15.43 7.79
C PRO A 292 1.37 15.10 6.85
N TYR A 293 1.45 14.02 6.09
CA TYR A 293 0.47 13.64 5.06
C TYR A 293 -0.25 12.34 5.41
N THR A 294 0.50 11.29 5.76
CA THR A 294 -0.07 9.99 6.14
C THR A 294 -0.71 10.05 7.52
N SER A 295 -0.18 10.89 8.42
CA SER A 295 -0.70 11.10 9.78
C SER A 295 -0.81 9.81 10.62
N GLU A 296 0.00 8.79 10.30
CA GLU A 296 0.02 7.50 10.98
C GLU A 296 1.36 7.31 11.71
N ALA A 297 1.32 7.09 13.02
CA ALA A 297 2.54 6.82 13.78
C ALA A 297 3.11 5.45 13.39
N GLY A 298 4.42 5.36 13.13
CA GLY A 298 5.07 4.11 12.76
C GLY A 298 5.17 3.85 11.25
N MET A 299 4.67 4.78 10.43
CA MET A 299 4.53 4.67 8.98
C MET A 299 4.84 6.02 8.34
N LEU A 300 5.61 6.05 7.25
CA LEU A 300 5.82 7.25 6.45
C LEU A 300 5.79 6.91 4.96
N GLY A 301 5.05 7.66 4.15
CA GLY A 301 5.09 7.52 2.70
C GLY A 301 6.45 7.92 2.13
N TYR A 302 6.84 7.37 0.97
CA TYR A 302 8.09 7.79 0.32
C TYR A 302 8.13 9.31 0.05
N ASN A 303 6.99 9.90 -0.32
CA ASN A 303 6.84 11.35 -0.46
C ASN A 303 7.18 12.14 0.82
N GLU A 304 6.89 11.61 2.00
CA GLU A 304 7.27 12.24 3.27
C GLU A 304 8.75 12.05 3.55
N ILE A 305 9.26 10.83 3.37
CA ILE A 305 10.65 10.46 3.65
C ILE A 305 11.61 11.27 2.78
N CYS A 306 11.33 11.38 1.48
CA CYS A 306 12.19 12.12 0.58
C CYS A 306 12.16 13.63 0.87
N GLU A 307 11.00 14.20 1.21
CA GLU A 307 10.89 15.62 1.62
C GLU A 307 11.68 15.89 2.91
N MET A 308 11.62 14.98 3.88
CA MET A 308 12.42 15.07 5.11
C MET A 308 13.92 15.10 4.81
N GLN A 309 14.38 14.30 3.85
CA GLN A 309 15.78 14.24 3.44
C GLN A 309 16.27 15.51 2.73
N LEU A 310 15.38 16.26 2.05
CA LEU A 310 15.73 17.55 1.44
C LEU A 310 16.23 18.59 2.46
N SER A 311 15.91 18.43 3.74
CA SER A 311 16.43 19.30 4.81
C SER A 311 17.95 19.18 5.01
N GLY A 312 18.58 18.11 4.52
CA GLY A 312 20.00 17.80 4.71
C GLY A 312 20.37 17.37 6.14
N GLN A 313 19.41 17.29 7.07
CA GLN A 313 19.66 16.94 8.47
C GLN A 313 19.58 15.43 8.73
N TRP A 314 18.81 14.71 7.92
CA TRP A 314 18.61 13.28 8.08
C TRP A 314 19.82 12.50 7.56
N ALA A 315 20.43 11.71 8.43
CA ALA A 315 21.49 10.80 8.03
C ALA A 315 20.89 9.65 7.22
N ILE A 316 21.42 9.43 6.02
CA ILE A 316 21.00 8.34 5.12
C ILE A 316 22.07 7.27 5.17
N ALA A 317 21.67 6.03 5.43
CA ALA A 317 22.53 4.87 5.46
C ALA A 317 21.99 3.76 4.54
N TRP A 318 22.86 2.84 4.17
CA TRP A 318 22.55 1.69 3.33
C TRP A 318 23.00 0.42 4.04
N SER A 319 22.12 -0.58 4.09
CA SER A 319 22.48 -1.92 4.54
C SER A 319 22.99 -2.73 3.36
N ASP A 320 24.30 -3.02 3.33
CA ASP A 320 24.90 -3.84 2.27
C ASP A 320 24.40 -5.29 2.32
N GLU A 321 24.11 -5.84 3.50
CA GLU A 321 23.59 -7.20 3.60
C GLU A 321 22.13 -7.27 3.12
N GLN A 322 21.27 -6.36 3.60
CA GLN A 322 19.84 -6.38 3.29
C GLN A 322 19.47 -5.68 1.97
N GLN A 323 20.42 -4.96 1.35
CA GLN A 323 20.27 -4.22 0.07
C GLN A 323 19.15 -3.18 0.08
N VAL A 324 19.05 -2.42 1.18
CA VAL A 324 17.99 -1.43 1.41
C VAL A 324 18.51 -0.22 2.20
N PRO A 325 17.92 0.98 2.01
CA PRO A 325 18.29 2.16 2.77
C PRO A 325 17.55 2.24 4.11
N TYR A 326 18.11 3.03 5.02
CA TYR A 326 17.37 3.54 6.17
C TYR A 326 17.86 4.96 6.47
N THR A 327 17.06 5.71 7.21
CA THR A 327 17.41 7.09 7.57
C THR A 327 17.04 7.40 9.00
N HIS A 328 17.78 8.30 9.64
CA HIS A 328 17.51 8.72 11.00
C HIS A 328 17.87 10.18 11.26
N LEU A 329 17.20 10.74 12.25
CA LEU A 329 17.50 12.06 12.82
C LEU A 329 17.11 12.05 14.29
N LYS A 330 18.07 12.38 15.16
CA LYS A 330 17.90 12.29 16.62
C LYS A 330 17.41 10.88 16.99
N ASN A 331 16.27 10.75 17.67
CA ASN A 331 15.70 9.47 18.05
C ASN A 331 14.68 8.93 17.03
N GLN A 332 14.54 9.52 15.84
CA GLN A 332 13.62 9.02 14.82
C GLN A 332 14.37 8.22 13.78
N TRP A 333 13.85 7.04 13.45
CA TRP A 333 14.47 6.09 12.52
C TRP A 333 13.43 5.54 11.55
N VAL A 334 13.78 5.36 10.28
CA VAL A 334 12.87 4.87 9.23
C VAL A 334 13.61 3.91 8.29
N GLY A 335 13.08 2.69 8.13
CA GLY A 335 13.52 1.74 7.10
C GLY A 335 12.52 1.74 5.95
N TYR A 336 12.98 2.02 4.73
CA TYR A 336 12.12 2.34 3.59
C TYR A 336 12.75 1.90 2.27
N ASP A 337 12.00 1.94 1.18
CA ASP A 337 12.51 1.66 -0.16
C ASP A 337 12.80 2.94 -0.95
N ASN A 338 13.88 2.93 -1.74
CA ASN A 338 14.24 4.00 -2.67
C ASN A 338 14.42 3.46 -4.10
N PRO A 339 14.67 4.29 -5.12
CA PRO A 339 14.83 3.81 -6.50
C PRO A 339 15.91 2.73 -6.67
N LYS A 340 16.99 2.78 -5.88
CA LYS A 340 18.06 1.77 -5.90
C LYS A 340 17.57 0.42 -5.35
N SER A 341 16.99 0.37 -4.15
CA SER A 341 16.53 -0.89 -3.55
C SER A 341 15.40 -1.53 -4.36
N VAL A 342 14.50 -0.71 -4.90
CA VAL A 342 13.40 -1.16 -5.75
C VAL A 342 13.91 -1.76 -7.06
N THR A 343 14.92 -1.15 -7.69
CA THR A 343 15.57 -1.71 -8.87
C THR A 343 16.17 -3.09 -8.58
N LEU A 344 16.82 -3.27 -7.42
CA LEU A 344 17.39 -4.56 -7.01
C LEU A 344 16.30 -5.63 -6.81
N LYS A 345 15.18 -5.25 -6.17
CA LYS A 345 14.01 -6.14 -5.97
C LYS A 345 13.37 -6.56 -7.30
N VAL A 346 13.22 -5.63 -8.24
CA VAL A 346 12.68 -5.96 -9.57
C VAL A 346 13.65 -6.85 -10.37
N ASN A 347 14.96 -6.62 -10.26
CA ASN A 347 15.95 -7.51 -10.86
C ASN A 347 15.91 -8.92 -10.25
N PHE A 348 15.67 -9.04 -8.94
CA PHE A 348 15.39 -10.32 -8.31
C PHE A 348 14.11 -10.97 -8.87
N ALA A 349 13.01 -10.21 -9.03
CA ALA A 349 11.78 -10.72 -9.64
C ALA A 349 12.01 -11.28 -11.05
N LYS A 350 12.79 -10.58 -11.88
CA LYS A 350 13.19 -11.05 -13.22
C LYS A 350 14.01 -12.34 -13.16
N LYS A 351 15.00 -12.40 -12.26
CA LYS A 351 15.84 -13.59 -12.07
C LYS A 351 15.02 -14.82 -11.65
N MET A 352 13.97 -14.60 -10.85
CA MET A 352 13.06 -15.65 -10.39
C MET A 352 11.92 -15.93 -11.37
N LEU A 353 11.90 -15.27 -12.53
CA LEU A 353 10.85 -15.41 -13.55
C LEU A 353 9.44 -15.12 -12.99
N LEU A 354 9.35 -14.13 -12.10
CA LEU A 354 8.08 -13.70 -11.53
C LEU A 354 7.23 -12.98 -12.59
N GLY A 355 5.91 -12.95 -12.39
CA GLY A 355 4.97 -12.33 -13.33
C GLY A 355 5.04 -10.80 -13.39
N GLY A 356 5.66 -10.15 -12.40
CA GLY A 356 5.76 -8.70 -12.33
C GLY A 356 6.10 -8.16 -10.94
N ALA A 357 5.87 -6.87 -10.75
CA ALA A 357 5.93 -6.18 -9.47
C ALA A 357 4.59 -5.48 -9.16
N MET A 358 4.28 -5.40 -7.89
CA MET A 358 3.10 -4.76 -7.32
C MET A 358 3.57 -3.65 -6.38
N ILE A 359 2.83 -2.55 -6.30
CA ILE A 359 3.12 -1.47 -5.35
C ILE A 359 1.97 -1.25 -4.37
N TRP A 360 2.33 -1.02 -3.11
CA TRP A 360 1.45 -0.48 -2.08
C TRP A 360 2.06 0.80 -1.50
N SER A 361 1.59 1.99 -1.83
CA SER A 361 0.54 2.30 -2.82
C SER A 361 0.94 3.53 -3.63
N ILE A 362 0.24 3.79 -4.73
CA ILE A 362 0.64 4.82 -5.71
C ILE A 362 0.65 6.23 -5.09
N GLU A 363 -0.23 6.48 -4.12
CA GLU A 363 -0.38 7.79 -3.47
C GLU A 363 0.71 8.11 -2.44
N THR A 364 1.58 7.16 -2.12
CA THR A 364 2.72 7.38 -1.20
C THR A 364 4.06 7.50 -1.94
N ASP A 365 4.07 7.33 -3.26
CA ASP A 365 5.21 7.75 -4.09
C ASP A 365 5.30 9.29 -4.16
N ASP A 366 6.40 9.85 -4.63
CA ASP A 366 6.50 11.29 -4.90
C ASP A 366 5.77 11.64 -6.22
N PHE A 367 4.45 11.53 -6.21
CA PHE A 367 3.57 11.79 -7.35
C PHE A 367 3.57 13.27 -7.79
N ARG A 368 4.04 14.17 -6.91
CA ARG A 368 4.16 15.60 -7.19
C ARG A 368 5.52 15.99 -7.75
N GLY A 369 6.55 15.16 -7.59
CA GLY A 369 7.92 15.46 -7.99
C GLY A 369 8.55 16.53 -7.09
N VAL A 370 8.24 16.55 -5.80
CA VAL A 370 8.83 17.51 -4.85
C VAL A 370 10.32 17.22 -4.64
N CYS A 371 10.68 15.94 -4.64
CA CYS A 371 12.02 15.44 -4.40
C CYS A 371 12.82 15.23 -5.71
N GLY A 372 12.25 15.60 -6.86
CA GLY A 372 12.86 15.44 -8.18
C GLY A 372 11.83 15.16 -9.26
N SER A 373 11.89 13.97 -9.88
CA SER A 373 10.91 13.54 -10.88
C SER A 373 9.63 13.03 -10.23
N LYS A 374 8.48 13.19 -10.90
CA LYS A 374 7.24 12.53 -10.48
C LYS A 374 7.39 11.01 -10.52
N TYR A 375 6.77 10.33 -9.55
CA TYR A 375 6.72 8.87 -9.47
C TYR A 375 8.10 8.19 -9.56
N PRO A 376 9.10 8.60 -8.77
CA PRO A 376 10.46 8.09 -8.88
C PRO A 376 10.55 6.59 -8.61
N ILE A 377 9.73 6.06 -7.67
CA ILE A 377 9.73 4.63 -7.36
C ILE A 377 9.09 3.84 -8.50
N LEU A 378 7.91 4.26 -8.96
CA LEU A 378 7.22 3.57 -10.04
C LEU A 378 7.97 3.67 -11.38
N SER A 379 8.68 4.78 -11.61
CA SER A 379 9.58 4.95 -12.76
C SER A 379 10.76 3.98 -12.70
N ALA A 380 11.37 3.78 -11.53
CA ALA A 380 12.44 2.81 -11.34
C ALA A 380 11.96 1.37 -11.60
N ILE A 381 10.75 1.02 -11.16
CA ILE A 381 10.12 -0.28 -11.45
C ILE A 381 9.97 -0.48 -12.96
N ASN A 382 9.38 0.50 -13.65
CA ASN A 382 9.16 0.43 -15.10
C ASN A 382 10.48 0.33 -15.88
N ALA A 383 11.50 1.10 -15.51
CA ALA A 383 12.82 1.05 -16.12
C ALA A 383 13.45 -0.34 -15.97
N ALA A 384 13.44 -0.89 -14.75
CA ALA A 384 14.00 -2.21 -14.46
C ALA A 384 13.25 -3.35 -15.17
N ILE A 385 11.92 -3.28 -15.27
CA ILE A 385 11.09 -4.24 -16.02
C ILE A 385 11.39 -4.17 -17.51
N ARG A 386 11.32 -2.98 -18.11
CA ARG A 386 11.40 -2.78 -19.58
C ARG A 386 12.84 -2.85 -20.12
N GLY A 387 13.84 -3.00 -19.26
CA GLY A 387 15.26 -3.08 -19.67
C GLY A 387 15.82 -1.74 -20.16
N GLY A 388 15.15 -0.63 -19.87
CA GLY A 388 15.58 0.70 -20.25
C GLY A 388 16.46 1.31 -19.17
N SER A 389 17.74 1.52 -19.50
CA SER A 389 18.50 2.63 -18.95
C SER A 389 17.73 3.91 -19.24
N SER A 390 17.42 4.69 -18.21
CA SER A 390 17.03 6.09 -18.35
C SER A 390 18.18 6.86 -19.00
N GLU A 391 18.22 6.88 -20.34
CA GLU A 391 19.03 7.85 -21.06
C GLU A 391 18.38 9.23 -20.87
N ASN A 392 19.12 10.07 -20.16
CA ASN A 392 18.94 11.51 -20.12
C ASN A 392 18.64 12.06 -21.51
N SER A 393 17.43 12.55 -21.74
CA SER A 393 17.25 13.67 -22.65
C SER A 393 17.78 14.92 -21.98
N SER A 394 19.10 15.07 -21.97
CA SER A 394 19.75 16.36 -21.82
C SER A 394 19.51 17.16 -23.09
N SER A 395 18.43 17.93 -23.12
CA SER A 395 18.32 19.04 -24.07
C SER A 395 19.23 20.18 -23.59
N SER A 396 20.42 20.20 -24.19
CA SER A 396 21.29 21.36 -24.20
C SER A 396 20.53 22.58 -24.75
N SER A 397 20.39 23.62 -23.93
CA SER A 397 20.14 24.97 -24.43
C SER A 397 21.00 25.98 -23.69
N SER A 398 22.11 26.29 -24.34
CA SER A 398 22.80 27.58 -24.49
C SER A 398 22.56 28.68 -23.45
N THR A 399 23.66 29.02 -22.81
CA THR A 399 24.07 30.31 -22.26
C THR A 399 23.50 31.53 -23.00
N SER A 400 22.88 32.44 -22.25
CA SER A 400 22.90 33.87 -22.59
C SER A 400 23.07 34.70 -21.30
N THR A 401 24.06 35.57 -21.36
CA THR A 401 24.53 36.46 -20.29
C THR A 401 23.87 37.82 -20.46
N ALA A 402 23.26 38.40 -19.42
CA ALA A 402 23.24 39.86 -19.20
C ALA A 402 22.62 40.25 -17.84
N SER A 403 23.51 40.69 -16.94
CA SER A 403 23.48 41.87 -16.06
C SER A 403 22.22 42.35 -15.31
N SER A 404 22.37 42.32 -13.98
CA SER A 404 21.96 43.23 -12.91
C SER A 404 21.07 44.45 -13.20
N ALA A 405 20.00 44.56 -12.40
CA ALA A 405 19.57 45.81 -11.78
C ALA A 405 18.94 45.55 -10.40
N THR A 406 19.55 46.13 -9.38
CA THR A 406 19.12 46.25 -7.97
C THR A 406 17.88 47.12 -7.82
N THR A 407 16.94 46.74 -6.95
CA THR A 407 16.22 47.73 -6.10
C THR A 407 15.71 47.09 -4.80
N ALA A 408 15.73 47.90 -3.74
CA ALA A 408 15.71 47.52 -2.35
C ALA A 408 14.32 47.21 -1.75
N SER A 409 14.39 46.51 -0.61
CA SER A 409 13.34 46.17 0.36
C SER A 409 12.63 47.39 0.96
N PRO A 410 11.42 47.19 1.50
CA PRO A 410 11.15 47.67 2.84
C PRO A 410 10.75 46.52 3.79
N SER A 411 11.32 46.62 4.99
CA SER A 411 11.10 45.78 6.16
C SER A 411 9.75 46.12 6.80
N ALA A 412 8.96 45.10 7.17
CA ALA A 412 7.80 45.26 8.04
C ALA A 412 7.83 44.18 9.12
N THR A 413 8.33 44.58 10.28
CA THR A 413 8.26 43.89 11.56
C THR A 413 6.79 43.74 11.97
N THR A 414 6.32 42.53 12.26
CA THR A 414 5.03 42.36 12.96
C THR A 414 5.26 41.52 14.20
N ALA A 415 4.97 42.15 15.34
CA ALA A 415 5.21 41.67 16.69
C ALA A 415 4.36 40.43 17.03
N ALA A 416 4.93 39.58 17.89
CA ALA A 416 4.21 38.54 18.60
C ALA A 416 3.21 39.19 19.57
N THR A 417 1.91 39.01 19.31
CA THR A 417 0.87 39.35 20.27
C THR A 417 0.65 38.17 21.20
N GLN A 418 1.17 38.27 22.42
CA GLN A 418 0.68 37.50 23.55
C GLN A 418 -0.74 37.98 23.87
N THR A 419 -1.72 37.08 23.78
CA THR A 419 -3.03 37.26 24.43
C THR A 419 -3.21 36.22 25.51
N THR A 420 -3.08 36.73 26.72
CA THR A 420 -3.52 36.27 28.04
C THR A 420 -4.60 35.19 28.07
N VAL A 421 -4.29 34.14 28.84
CA VAL A 421 -5.20 33.14 29.40
C VAL A 421 -6.34 33.81 30.16
N LYS A 422 -7.58 33.36 29.91
CA LYS A 422 -8.66 33.39 30.89
C LYS A 422 -9.22 31.96 31.04
N ASP A 423 -9.21 31.50 32.28
CA ASP A 423 -9.64 30.19 32.74
C ASP A 423 -11.06 29.80 32.29
N GLY A 424 -11.24 28.52 31.98
CA GLY A 424 -12.55 27.95 31.68
C GLY A 424 -12.52 26.48 31.27
N VAL A 425 -12.04 25.60 32.17
CA VAL A 425 -12.13 24.12 32.13
C VAL A 425 -11.43 23.46 30.92
N ALA A 426 -10.23 22.92 31.16
CA ALA A 426 -9.63 21.96 30.25
C ALA A 426 -10.57 20.76 30.09
N PHE A 427 -11.09 20.55 28.88
CA PHE A 427 -11.91 19.37 28.59
C PHE A 427 -11.13 18.09 28.94
N GLU A 428 -11.74 17.25 29.79
CA GLU A 428 -11.21 15.98 30.27
C GLU A 428 -11.99 14.81 29.67
N CYS A 429 -11.26 13.79 29.20
CA CYS A 429 -11.84 12.63 28.55
C CYS A 429 -12.65 11.78 29.55
N LYS A 430 -13.97 11.71 29.36
CA LYS A 430 -14.88 10.90 30.21
C LYS A 430 -14.99 9.44 29.76
N GLY A 431 -14.42 9.10 28.61
CA GLY A 431 -14.44 7.77 28.01
C GLY A 431 -13.69 7.76 26.68
N SER A 432 -13.58 6.59 26.04
CA SER A 432 -13.06 6.50 24.67
C SER A 432 -14.13 6.94 23.68
N GLY A 433 -13.75 7.71 22.66
CA GLY A 433 -14.68 8.19 21.63
C GLY A 433 -14.52 9.67 21.34
N HIS A 434 -15.45 10.20 20.54
CA HIS A 434 -15.44 11.59 20.16
C HIS A 434 -16.35 12.44 21.07
N PHE A 435 -15.91 13.66 21.38
CA PHE A 435 -16.61 14.58 22.28
C PHE A 435 -16.54 15.99 21.75
N ARG A 436 -17.65 16.73 21.77
CA ARG A 436 -17.65 18.14 21.39
C ARG A 436 -16.90 18.98 22.44
N ASP A 437 -16.18 20.01 21.97
CA ASP A 437 -15.68 21.06 22.86
C ASP A 437 -16.84 21.89 23.44
N PRO A 438 -16.89 22.08 24.78
CA PRO A 438 -18.01 22.76 25.44
C PRO A 438 -18.06 24.27 25.19
N LEU A 439 -16.99 24.88 24.68
CA LEU A 439 -16.84 26.32 24.45
C LEU A 439 -16.70 26.68 22.96
N ASN A 440 -16.41 25.71 22.10
CA ASN A 440 -16.26 25.91 20.67
C ASN A 440 -16.91 24.78 19.87
N CYS A 441 -18.10 25.03 19.32
CA CYS A 441 -18.83 24.01 18.55
C CYS A 441 -18.16 23.62 17.23
N SER A 442 -17.20 24.39 16.73
CA SER A 442 -16.37 23.98 15.58
C SER A 442 -15.21 23.09 16.00
N ARG A 443 -15.05 22.78 17.29
CA ARG A 443 -13.97 21.97 17.84
C ARG A 443 -14.51 20.73 18.52
N PHE A 444 -13.78 19.63 18.39
CA PHE A 444 -14.08 18.38 19.07
C PHE A 444 -12.81 17.62 19.42
N TYR A 445 -12.96 16.64 20.29
CA TYR A 445 -11.90 15.84 20.84
C TYR A 445 -12.10 14.38 20.49
N TYR A 446 -11.02 13.65 20.20
CA TYR A 446 -11.02 12.20 20.24
C TYR A 446 -10.20 11.74 21.43
N CYS A 447 -10.81 10.93 22.29
CA CYS A 447 -10.18 10.39 23.48
C CYS A 447 -9.90 8.91 23.27
N LEU A 448 -8.63 8.53 23.45
CA LEU A 448 -8.19 7.14 23.36
C LEU A 448 -7.66 6.69 24.71
N LYS A 449 -8.21 5.59 25.25
CA LYS A 449 -7.75 5.00 26.50
C LYS A 449 -6.40 4.30 26.30
N TYR A 450 -5.40 4.66 27.10
CA TYR A 450 -4.08 4.04 27.14
C TYR A 450 -3.74 3.66 28.59
N GLY A 451 -3.93 2.39 28.93
CA GLY A 451 -3.83 1.92 30.32
C GLY A 451 -4.89 2.58 31.23
N THR A 452 -4.45 3.34 32.23
CA THR A 452 -5.30 4.12 33.15
C THR A 452 -5.47 5.58 32.72
N LEU A 453 -4.79 6.02 31.65
CA LEU A 453 -4.83 7.40 31.16
C LEU A 453 -5.64 7.51 29.86
N TYR A 454 -6.04 8.74 29.53
CA TYR A 454 -6.62 9.07 28.23
C TYR A 454 -5.70 10.02 27.47
N ILE A 455 -5.45 9.69 26.21
CA ILE A 455 -4.77 10.57 25.26
C ILE A 455 -5.84 11.36 24.52
N LYS A 456 -5.78 12.69 24.60
CA LYS A 456 -6.73 13.63 23.97
C LYS A 456 -6.15 14.20 22.68
N TYR A 457 -6.85 13.98 21.58
CA TYR A 457 -6.58 14.61 20.29
C TYR A 457 -7.61 15.71 20.05
N THR A 458 -7.19 16.87 19.53
CA THR A 458 -8.06 18.03 19.28
C THR A 458 -8.19 18.25 17.79
N PHE A 459 -9.43 18.40 17.32
CA PHE A 459 -9.77 18.61 15.92
C PHE A 459 -10.65 19.84 15.79
N ASN A 460 -10.57 20.51 14.64
CA ASN A 460 -11.54 21.52 14.26
C ASN A 460 -12.26 21.03 13.00
N CYS A 461 -13.57 21.29 12.93
CA CYS A 461 -14.35 21.16 11.73
C CYS A 461 -13.84 22.10 10.63
N SER A 462 -14.10 21.72 9.38
CA SER A 462 -13.87 22.60 8.23
C SER A 462 -14.63 23.91 8.40
N LYS A 463 -14.13 24.96 7.73
CA LYS A 463 -14.66 26.32 7.83
C LYS A 463 -16.20 26.33 7.71
N ASP A 464 -16.84 27.00 8.65
CA ASP A 464 -18.30 27.19 8.77
C ASP A 464 -19.12 25.95 9.17
N LEU A 465 -18.49 24.83 9.54
CA LEU A 465 -19.15 23.63 10.08
C LEU A 465 -18.98 23.50 11.60
N VAL A 466 -19.92 22.81 12.24
CA VAL A 466 -19.91 22.49 13.69
C VAL A 466 -19.99 20.99 13.92
N TYR A 467 -19.39 20.51 15.00
CA TYR A 467 -19.32 19.08 15.30
C TYR A 467 -20.64 18.55 15.87
N ASP A 468 -21.23 17.53 15.25
CA ASP A 468 -22.40 16.78 15.73
C ASP A 468 -21.97 15.56 16.56
N PRO A 469 -22.14 15.57 17.90
CA PRO A 469 -21.77 14.44 18.75
C PRO A 469 -22.72 13.24 18.62
N GLU A 470 -23.93 13.39 18.06
CA GLU A 470 -24.85 12.26 17.85
C GLU A 470 -24.44 11.42 16.64
N ARG A 471 -23.95 12.10 15.59
CA ARG A 471 -23.54 11.47 14.31
C ARG A 471 -22.03 11.31 14.14
N ASN A 472 -21.26 11.90 15.06
CA ASN A 472 -19.80 11.96 15.01
C ASN A 472 -19.24 12.53 13.70
N VAL A 473 -19.82 13.62 13.22
CA VAL A 473 -19.44 14.28 11.95
C VAL A 473 -19.49 15.81 12.10
N CYS A 474 -18.77 16.54 11.27
CA CYS A 474 -18.95 17.98 11.13
C CYS A 474 -20.07 18.28 10.15
N ASP A 475 -21.06 19.05 10.56
CA ASP A 475 -22.26 19.36 9.77
C ASP A 475 -22.58 20.86 9.87
N TYR A 476 -23.53 21.33 9.07
CA TYR A 476 -23.93 22.73 9.03
C TYR A 476 -24.56 23.15 10.38
N PRO A 477 -24.33 24.40 10.83
CA PRO A 477 -24.90 24.91 12.08
C PRO A 477 -26.42 24.81 12.19
N SER A 478 -27.13 24.77 11.06
CA SER A 478 -28.59 24.58 11.01
C SER A 478 -29.05 23.17 11.38
N ALA A 479 -28.19 22.16 11.23
CA ALA A 479 -28.50 20.75 11.46
C ALA A 479 -28.07 20.25 12.86
N VAL A 480 -27.33 21.07 13.59
CA VAL A 480 -26.64 20.68 14.82
C VAL A 480 -26.95 21.67 15.92
N LYS A 481 -27.49 21.20 17.05
CA LYS A 481 -27.67 22.04 18.24
C LYS A 481 -26.34 22.26 18.92
N CYS A 482 -25.70 23.37 18.56
CA CYS A 482 -24.73 24.10 19.37
C CYS A 482 -25.53 24.98 20.35
#